data_AF-A0A972EJM6-F1
#
_entry.id   AF-A0A972EJM6-F1
#
_cell.length_a   1.000
_cell.length_b   1.000
_cell.length_c   1.000
_cell.angle_alpha   90.00
_cell.angle_beta   90.00
_cell.angle_gamma   90.00
#
_symmetry.space_group_name_H-M   'P 1'
#
loop_
_entity.id
_entity.type
_entity.pdbx_description
1 polymer ?
#
loop_
_entity_poly.entity_id
_entity_poly.type
_entity_poly.pdbx_seq_one_letter_code
_entity_poly.pdbx_strand_id
1 'polypeptide(L)'
;MTVWTFFLAIGISISSEFILNNTQVFLAIITLVIIILIGVLADIIGIAVTFASEKPFHAMAADRVEGAKYAIKLLKNAGPVSNFCNDVIGDICGILSGVAGASIIVNLRTLPFSVSRSLLTIILSGLVAAFTVGGKAIGKGIAISNAHTIVFNTARFLNFIYRKTGIEIISSIRR
;
A
#
# COMPACT_ATOMS: atom_id res chain seq x y z
N MET A 1 -0.05 14.82 23.91
CA MET A 1 0.02 13.95 22.71
C MET A 1 0.57 14.71 21.50
N THR A 2 -0.03 15.84 21.11
CA THR A 2 0.39 16.65 19.95
C THR A 2 1.83 17.19 19.99
N VAL A 3 2.29 17.67 21.16
CA VAL A 3 3.68 18.14 21.34
C VAL A 3 4.68 16.98 21.24
N TRP A 4 4.32 15.81 21.76
CA TRP A 4 5.17 14.62 21.71
C TRP A 4 5.28 14.06 20.28
N THR A 5 4.17 14.05 19.53
CA THR A 5 4.17 13.68 18.12
C THR A 5 4.94 14.68 17.26
N PHE A 6 4.98 15.96 17.63
CA PHE A 6 5.74 16.99 16.92
C PHE A 6 7.25 16.76 17.03
N PHE A 7 7.77 16.54 18.24
CA PHE A 7 9.20 16.26 18.44
C PHE A 7 9.62 14.91 17.83
N LEU A 8 8.77 13.89 17.91
CA LEU A 8 9.01 12.61 17.26
C LEU A 8 9.03 12.74 15.72
N ALA A 9 8.10 13.52 15.15
CA ALA A 9 8.05 13.78 13.71
C ALA A 9 9.29 14.56 13.23
N ILE A 10 9.77 15.54 14.00
CA ILE A 10 11.01 16.26 13.69
C ILE A 10 12.21 15.31 13.73
N GLY A 11 12.33 14.48 14.77
CA GLY A 11 13.45 13.54 14.89
C GLY A 11 13.49 12.50 13.78
N ILE A 12 12.33 11.95 13.40
CA ILE A 12 12.20 10.99 12.29
C ILE A 12 12.47 11.68 10.95
N SER A 13 12.02 12.92 10.76
CA SER A 13 12.24 13.68 9.51
C SER A 13 13.71 13.99 9.29
N ILE A 14 14.44 14.47 10.30
CA ILE A 14 15.88 14.76 10.20
C ILE A 14 16.68 13.48 9.92
N SER A 15 16.34 12.40 10.60
CA SER A 15 17.01 11.09 10.39
C SER A 15 16.74 10.54 8.99
N SER A 16 15.51 10.70 8.49
CA SER A 16 15.13 10.30 7.13
C SER A 16 15.86 11.16 6.10
N GLU A 17 15.93 12.47 6.30
CA GLU A 17 16.60 13.41 5.39
C GLU A 17 18.10 13.13 5.27
N PHE A 18 18.77 12.70 6.35
CA PHE A 18 20.18 12.29 6.32
C PHE A 18 20.42 10.99 5.53
N ILE A 19 19.50 10.03 5.62
CA ILE A 19 19.54 8.78 4.84
C ILE A 19 19.23 9.06 3.37
N LEU A 20 18.24 9.91 3.09
CA LEU A 20 17.78 10.25 1.76
C LEU A 20 18.75 11.16 0.98
N ASN A 21 19.45 12.09 1.63
CA ASN A 21 20.40 12.98 0.95
C ASN A 21 21.65 12.28 0.40
N ASN A 22 21.97 11.08 0.89
CA ASN A 22 23.09 10.28 0.38
C ASN A 22 22.62 9.08 -0.46
N THR A 23 21.32 9.01 -0.73
CA THR A 23 20.73 7.96 -1.54
C THR A 23 20.92 8.33 -3.01
N GLN A 24 21.68 7.51 -3.75
CA GLN A 24 21.80 7.63 -5.19
C GLN A 24 20.39 7.74 -5.80
N VAL A 25 20.20 8.66 -6.76
CA VAL A 25 18.92 8.87 -7.50
C VAL A 25 18.23 7.54 -7.85
N PHE A 26 19.02 6.52 -8.17
CA PHE A 26 18.59 5.15 -8.41
C PHE A 26 17.74 4.54 -7.27
N LEU A 27 18.19 4.63 -6.02
CA LEU A 27 17.50 4.02 -4.87
C LEU A 27 16.25 4.83 -4.46
N ALA A 28 16.24 6.14 -4.71
CA ALA A 28 15.03 6.96 -4.55
C ALA A 28 13.93 6.57 -5.57
N ILE A 29 14.31 6.34 -6.84
CA ILE A 29 13.38 5.83 -7.87
C ILE A 29 12.86 4.44 -7.50
N ILE A 30 13.71 3.53 -7.03
CA ILE A 30 13.28 2.20 -6.57
C ILE A 30 12.27 2.31 -5.44
N THR A 31 12.54 3.16 -4.45
CA THR A 31 11.65 3.35 -3.31
C THR A 31 10.30 3.90 -3.76
N LEU A 32 10.28 4.87 -4.69
CA LEU A 32 9.06 5.40 -5.29
C LEU A 32 8.22 4.30 -5.97
N VAL A 33 8.86 3.47 -6.78
CA VAL A 33 8.18 2.35 -7.47
C VAL A 33 7.59 1.36 -6.47
N ILE A 34 8.33 1.02 -5.42
CA ILE A 34 7.85 0.13 -4.36
C ILE A 34 6.62 0.72 -3.65
N ILE A 35 6.64 2.02 -3.31
CA ILE A 35 5.51 2.71 -2.66
C ILE A 35 4.25 2.64 -3.55
N ILE A 36 4.39 2.94 -4.84
CA ILE A 36 3.27 2.88 -5.79
C ILE A 36 2.72 1.45 -5.89
N LEU A 37 3.61 0.45 -6.00
CA LEU A 37 3.21 -0.96 -6.06
C LEU A 37 2.45 -1.40 -4.80
N ILE A 38 2.91 -1.02 -3.61
CA ILE A 38 2.22 -1.33 -2.35
C ILE A 38 0.83 -0.70 -2.34
N GLY A 39 0.70 0.57 -2.76
CA GLY A 39 -0.60 1.25 -2.84
C GLY A 39 -1.57 0.57 -3.81
N VAL A 40 -1.09 0.15 -4.98
CA VAL A 40 -1.92 -0.57 -5.97
C VAL A 40 -2.29 -1.97 -5.48
N LEU A 41 -1.38 -2.70 -4.83
CA LEU A 41 -1.69 -4.01 -4.25
C LEU A 41 -2.74 -3.92 -3.13
N ALA A 42 -2.65 -2.90 -2.27
CA ALA A 42 -3.65 -2.64 -1.24
C ALA A 42 -5.02 -2.35 -1.85
N ASP A 43 -5.09 -1.53 -2.91
CA ASP A 43 -6.32 -1.25 -3.66
C ASP A 43 -6.94 -2.54 -4.23
N ILE A 44 -6.13 -3.40 -4.85
CA ILE A 44 -6.54 -4.72 -5.37
C ILE A 44 -7.14 -5.58 -4.26
N ILE A 45 -6.51 -5.62 -3.08
CA ILE A 45 -7.02 -6.39 -1.93
C ILE A 45 -8.36 -5.81 -1.47
N GLY A 46 -8.48 -4.50 -1.32
CA GLY A 46 -9.72 -3.85 -0.90
C GLY A 46 -10.89 -4.18 -1.85
N ILE A 47 -10.67 -4.04 -3.15
CA ILE A 47 -11.65 -4.39 -4.17
C ILE A 47 -11.97 -5.90 -4.13
N ALA A 48 -10.97 -6.77 -4.08
CA ALA A 48 -11.18 -8.21 -4.04
C ALA A 48 -12.04 -8.65 -2.83
N VAL A 49 -11.81 -8.04 -1.65
CA VAL A 49 -12.58 -8.32 -0.43
C VAL A 49 -14.05 -7.88 -0.57
N THR A 50 -14.34 -6.80 -1.30
CA THR A 50 -15.72 -6.35 -1.57
C THR A 50 -16.45 -7.19 -2.61
N PHE A 51 -15.73 -7.73 -3.60
CA PHE A 51 -16.33 -8.53 -4.68
C PHE A 51 -16.44 -10.02 -4.37
N ALA A 52 -15.58 -10.57 -3.51
CA ALA A 52 -15.61 -11.98 -3.17
C ALA A 52 -16.89 -12.35 -2.40
N SER A 53 -17.41 -13.56 -2.64
CA SER A 53 -18.54 -14.12 -1.89
C SER A 53 -18.10 -15.12 -0.80
N GLU A 54 -18.86 -15.20 0.29
CA GLU A 54 -18.55 -16.06 1.45
C GLU A 54 -18.78 -17.55 1.21
N LYS A 55 -19.71 -17.90 0.30
CA LYS A 55 -20.15 -19.28 0.01
C LYS A 55 -19.01 -20.27 -0.26
N PRO A 56 -18.05 -20.01 -1.18
CA PRO A 56 -16.94 -20.93 -1.42
C PRO A 56 -16.02 -21.10 -0.20
N PHE A 57 -15.89 -20.07 0.64
CA PHE A 57 -15.06 -20.15 1.84
C PHE A 57 -15.68 -20.96 2.97
N HIS A 58 -17.01 -21.00 3.08
CA HIS A 58 -17.70 -21.90 4.00
C HIS A 58 -17.46 -23.38 3.66
N ALA A 59 -17.49 -23.73 2.36
CA ALA A 59 -17.15 -25.08 1.91
C ALA A 59 -15.69 -25.43 2.23
N MET A 60 -14.75 -24.53 1.94
CA MET A 60 -13.33 -24.71 2.29
C MET A 60 -13.09 -24.83 3.80
N ALA A 61 -13.88 -24.14 4.63
CA ALA A 61 -13.79 -24.24 6.08
C ALA A 61 -14.34 -25.58 6.61
N ALA A 62 -15.37 -26.14 5.97
CA ALA A 62 -15.89 -27.47 6.26
C ALA A 62 -14.85 -28.56 5.92
N ASP A 63 -14.12 -28.38 4.81
CA ASP A 63 -12.99 -29.21 4.40
C ASP A 63 -11.68 -28.93 5.17
N ARG A 64 -11.76 -28.13 6.25
CA ARG A 64 -10.64 -27.78 7.14
C ARG A 64 -9.42 -27.15 6.45
N VAL A 65 -9.62 -26.45 5.34
CA VAL A 65 -8.55 -25.71 4.67
C VAL A 65 -8.02 -24.60 5.58
N GLU A 66 -6.70 -24.59 5.80
CA GLU A 66 -6.05 -23.57 6.63
C GLU A 66 -6.26 -22.16 6.05
N GLY A 67 -6.70 -21.22 6.90
CA GLY A 67 -6.97 -19.82 6.50
C GLY A 67 -8.40 -19.55 6.02
N ALA A 68 -9.22 -20.58 5.73
CA ALA A 68 -10.60 -20.40 5.28
C ALA A 68 -11.48 -19.66 6.32
N LYS A 69 -11.30 -19.96 7.62
CA LYS A 69 -11.99 -19.24 8.71
C LYS A 69 -11.61 -17.76 8.78
N TYR A 70 -10.34 -17.43 8.49
CA TYR A 70 -9.86 -16.05 8.43
C TYR A 70 -10.41 -15.31 7.22
N ALA A 71 -10.53 -15.99 6.07
CA ALA A 71 -11.17 -15.44 4.88
C ALA A 71 -12.62 -15.06 5.19
N ILE A 72 -13.41 -15.95 5.80
CA ILE A 72 -14.80 -15.63 6.21
C ILE A 72 -14.83 -14.40 7.14
N LYS A 73 -13.91 -14.30 8.11
CA LYS A 73 -13.84 -13.15 9.02
C LYS A 73 -13.48 -11.84 8.27
N LEU A 74 -12.65 -11.92 7.23
CA LEU A 74 -12.31 -10.82 6.33
C LEU A 74 -13.52 -10.35 5.51
N LEU A 75 -14.21 -11.29 4.83
CA LEU A 75 -15.40 -10.97 4.03
C LEU A 75 -16.54 -10.39 4.89
N LYS A 76 -16.76 -10.93 6.09
CA LYS A 76 -17.78 -10.43 7.01
C LYS A 76 -17.55 -8.99 7.47
N ASN A 77 -16.30 -8.51 7.42
CA ASN A 77 -15.93 -7.12 7.69
C ASN A 77 -15.37 -6.45 6.42
N ALA A 78 -15.88 -6.80 5.24
CA ALA A 78 -15.35 -6.33 3.96
C ALA A 78 -15.33 -4.81 3.83
N GLY A 79 -16.36 -4.12 4.30
CA GLY A 79 -16.45 -2.64 4.25
C GLY A 79 -15.28 -1.97 4.98
N PRO A 80 -15.11 -2.18 6.31
CA PRO A 80 -14.00 -1.63 7.06
C PRO A 80 -12.61 -2.00 6.51
N VAL A 81 -12.43 -3.25 6.06
CA VAL A 81 -11.15 -3.70 5.49
C VAL A 81 -10.86 -2.99 4.16
N SER A 82 -11.88 -2.83 3.31
CA SER A 82 -11.76 -2.13 2.03
C SER A 82 -11.40 -0.66 2.24
N ASN A 83 -12.08 0.03 3.17
CA ASN A 83 -11.74 1.42 3.52
C ASN A 83 -10.33 1.53 4.10
N PHE A 84 -9.92 0.61 4.98
CA PHE A 84 -8.56 0.62 5.49
C PHE A 84 -7.51 0.47 4.39
N CYS A 85 -7.70 -0.50 3.48
CA CYS A 85 -6.76 -0.73 2.38
C CYS A 85 -6.76 0.41 1.35
N ASN A 86 -7.92 0.96 1.01
CA ASN A 86 -8.02 1.96 -0.03
C ASN A 86 -7.74 3.38 0.49
N ASP A 87 -8.33 3.76 1.62
CA ASP A 87 -8.22 5.12 2.15
C ASP A 87 -6.94 5.25 2.98
N VAL A 88 -6.76 4.43 4.02
CA VAL A 88 -5.62 4.61 4.93
C VAL A 88 -4.29 4.27 4.26
N ILE A 89 -4.17 3.06 3.68
CA ILE A 89 -2.91 2.66 3.02
C ILE A 89 -2.71 3.45 1.72
N GLY A 90 -3.79 3.69 0.96
CA GLY A 90 -3.73 4.46 -0.28
C GLY A 90 -3.27 5.91 -0.05
N ASP A 91 -3.82 6.61 0.94
CA ASP A 91 -3.43 8.00 1.26
C ASP A 91 -1.98 8.07 1.75
N ILE A 92 -1.55 7.13 2.59
CA ILE A 92 -0.15 7.06 3.06
C ILE A 92 0.79 6.85 1.87
N CYS A 93 0.49 5.90 0.98
CA CYS A 93 1.28 5.67 -0.23
C CYS A 93 1.27 6.89 -1.15
N GLY A 94 0.13 7.58 -1.29
CA GLY A 94 0.00 8.82 -2.04
C GLY A 94 0.95 9.91 -1.51
N ILE A 95 0.89 10.20 -0.21
CA ILE A 95 1.74 11.20 0.44
C ILE A 95 3.23 10.81 0.32
N LEU A 96 3.58 9.57 0.63
CA LEU A 96 4.96 9.08 0.55
C LEU A 96 5.50 9.14 -0.88
N SER A 97 4.68 8.83 -1.89
CA SER A 97 5.08 8.94 -3.30
C SER A 97 5.37 10.39 -3.71
N GLY A 98 4.61 11.36 -3.20
CA GLY A 98 4.85 12.78 -3.43
C GLY A 98 6.15 13.28 -2.79
N VAL A 99 6.41 12.87 -1.55
CA VAL A 99 7.66 13.18 -0.84
C VAL A 99 8.87 12.54 -1.53
N ALA A 100 8.75 11.27 -1.92
CA ALA A 100 9.80 10.57 -2.67
C ALA A 100 10.06 11.24 -4.03
N GLY A 101 9.01 11.63 -4.76
CA GLY A 101 9.12 12.39 -6.02
C GLY A 101 9.85 13.72 -5.84
N ALA A 102 9.50 14.49 -4.80
CA ALA A 102 10.18 15.74 -4.46
C ALA A 102 11.68 15.52 -4.14
N SER A 103 12.01 14.48 -3.39
CA SER A 103 13.39 14.11 -3.08
C SER A 103 14.20 13.76 -4.34
N ILE A 104 13.59 13.03 -5.29
CA ILE A 104 14.22 12.71 -6.58
C ILE A 104 14.56 14.00 -7.34
N ILE A 105 13.64 14.96 -7.41
CA ILE A 105 13.85 16.23 -8.13
C ILE A 105 15.00 17.04 -7.52
N VAL A 106 15.13 17.04 -6.19
CA VAL A 106 16.23 17.73 -5.49
C VAL A 106 17.58 17.07 -5.82
N ASN A 107 17.64 15.74 -5.78
CA ASN A 107 18.88 14.98 -6.03
C ASN A 107 19.30 15.01 -7.50
N LEU A 108 18.36 15.06 -8.44
CA LEU A 108 18.62 15.10 -9.88
C LEU A 108 19.35 16.39 -10.33
N ARG A 109 19.30 17.45 -9.51
CA ARG A 109 20.00 18.73 -9.76
C ARG A 109 21.53 18.59 -9.80
N THR A 110 22.08 17.53 -9.22
CA THR A 110 23.53 17.28 -9.23
C THR A 110 24.03 16.78 -10.59
N LEU A 111 23.13 16.38 -11.50
CA LEU A 111 23.45 16.00 -12.87
C LEU A 111 23.51 17.24 -13.78
N PRO A 112 24.40 17.28 -14.79
CA PRO A 112 24.65 18.45 -15.64
C PRO A 112 23.51 18.78 -16.62
N PHE A 113 22.28 18.33 -16.36
CA PHE A 113 21.14 18.46 -17.27
C PHE A 113 20.45 19.81 -17.07
N SER A 114 20.45 20.66 -18.11
CA SER A 114 19.92 22.03 -18.07
C SER A 114 18.39 22.09 -18.27
N VAL A 115 17.64 21.30 -17.50
CA VAL A 115 16.16 21.29 -17.55
C VAL A 115 15.59 22.16 -16.44
N SER A 116 14.55 22.93 -16.76
CA SER A 116 13.87 23.78 -15.78
C SER A 116 13.17 22.92 -14.71
N ARG A 117 13.35 23.32 -13.45
CA ARG A 117 12.86 22.59 -12.28
C ARG A 117 11.36 22.30 -12.37
N SER A 118 10.60 23.27 -12.87
CA SER A 118 9.14 23.16 -13.06
C SER A 118 8.76 22.08 -14.07
N LEU A 119 9.47 21.98 -15.20
CA LEU A 119 9.20 20.92 -16.20
C LEU A 119 9.47 19.54 -15.62
N LEU A 120 10.56 19.39 -14.87
CA LEU A 120 10.92 18.11 -14.28
C LEU A 120 9.92 17.64 -13.22
N THR A 121 9.44 18.57 -12.39
CA THR A 121 8.34 18.30 -11.44
C THR A 121 7.06 17.90 -12.15
N ILE A 122 6.66 18.60 -13.21
CA ILE A 122 5.43 18.29 -13.95
C ILE A 122 5.52 16.90 -14.58
N ILE A 123 6.65 16.57 -15.22
CA ILE A 123 6.85 15.27 -15.86
C ILE A 123 6.85 14.15 -14.81
N LEU A 124 7.60 14.32 -13.71
CA LEU A 124 7.68 13.29 -12.68
C LEU A 124 6.33 13.06 -11.98
N SER A 125 5.65 14.13 -11.57
CA SER A 125 4.32 14.04 -10.97
C SER A 125 3.30 13.43 -11.94
N GLY A 126 3.37 13.78 -13.23
CA GLY A 126 2.54 13.18 -14.27
C GLY A 126 2.79 11.69 -14.44
N LEU A 127 4.06 11.25 -14.43
CA LEU A 127 4.42 9.83 -14.46
C LEU A 127 3.92 9.09 -13.22
N VAL A 128 4.15 9.63 -12.02
CA VAL A 128 3.66 9.02 -10.77
C VAL A 128 2.14 8.87 -10.80
N ALA A 129 1.41 9.91 -11.23
CA ALA A 129 -0.03 9.85 -11.38
C ALA A 129 -0.46 8.81 -12.41
N ALA A 130 0.17 8.76 -13.58
CA ALA A 130 -0.13 7.79 -14.63
C ALA A 130 0.10 6.34 -14.17
N PHE A 131 1.21 6.06 -13.48
CA PHE A 131 1.50 4.74 -12.94
C PHE A 131 0.55 4.35 -11.81
N THR A 132 0.19 5.30 -10.93
CA THR A 132 -0.71 5.04 -9.81
C THR A 132 -2.14 4.78 -10.30
N VAL A 133 -2.68 5.66 -11.14
CA VAL A 133 -4.05 5.54 -11.67
C VAL A 133 -4.15 4.38 -12.67
N GLY A 134 -3.17 4.24 -13.57
CA GLY A 134 -3.11 3.14 -14.53
C GLY A 134 -2.95 1.78 -13.85
N GLY A 135 -2.09 1.70 -12.81
CA GLY A 135 -1.91 0.50 -12.00
C GLY A 135 -3.19 0.06 -11.31
N LYS A 136 -3.93 1.00 -10.68
CA LYS A 136 -5.25 0.72 -10.08
C LYS A 136 -6.28 0.25 -11.11
N ALA A 137 -6.30 0.85 -12.30
CA ALA A 137 -7.24 0.47 -13.36
C ALA A 137 -7.01 -0.98 -13.84
N ILE A 138 -5.74 -1.36 -14.07
CA ILE A 138 -5.36 -2.74 -14.42
C ILE A 138 -5.68 -3.69 -13.25
N GLY A 139 -5.34 -3.26 -12.03
CA GLY A 139 -5.57 -3.99 -10.79
C GLY A 139 -7.03 -4.35 -10.57
N LYS A 140 -7.98 -3.46 -10.88
CA LYS A 140 -9.43 -3.72 -10.79
C LYS A 140 -9.87 -4.94 -11.58
N GLY A 141 -9.42 -5.09 -12.82
CA GLY A 141 -9.78 -6.25 -13.65
C GLY A 141 -9.26 -7.56 -13.06
N ILE A 142 -8.03 -7.53 -12.52
CA ILE A 142 -7.42 -8.68 -11.84
C ILE A 142 -8.16 -9.00 -10.53
N ALA A 143 -8.50 -7.96 -9.76
CA ALA A 143 -9.21 -8.07 -8.49
C ALA A 143 -10.58 -8.74 -8.66
N ILE A 144 -11.35 -8.36 -9.69
CA ILE A 144 -12.69 -8.91 -9.93
C ILE A 144 -12.61 -10.35 -10.45
N SER A 145 -11.73 -10.62 -11.43
CA SER A 145 -11.60 -11.97 -12.02
C SER A 145 -11.06 -13.01 -11.03
N ASN A 146 -10.16 -12.60 -10.12
CA ASN A 146 -9.49 -13.48 -9.17
C ASN A 146 -9.81 -13.16 -7.70
N ALA A 147 -10.97 -12.54 -7.43
CA ALA A 147 -11.35 -12.05 -6.10
C ALA A 147 -11.20 -13.12 -5.02
N HIS A 148 -11.72 -14.33 -5.27
CA HIS A 148 -11.65 -15.45 -4.33
C HIS A 148 -10.21 -15.87 -4.01
N THR A 149 -9.36 -15.97 -5.02
CA THR A 149 -7.95 -16.36 -4.85
C THR A 149 -7.16 -15.29 -4.10
N ILE A 150 -7.39 -14.00 -4.41
CA ILE A 150 -6.72 -12.88 -3.74
C ILE A 150 -7.12 -12.83 -2.27
N VAL A 151 -8.41 -12.97 -1.96
CA VAL A 151 -8.90 -12.99 -0.59
C VAL A 151 -8.37 -14.21 0.16
N PHE A 152 -8.34 -15.38 -0.47
CA PHE A 152 -7.78 -16.59 0.13
C PHE A 152 -6.29 -16.43 0.46
N ASN A 153 -5.49 -15.91 -0.48
CA ASN A 153 -4.06 -15.67 -0.25
C ASN A 153 -3.83 -14.63 0.84
N THR A 154 -4.62 -13.54 0.85
CA THR A 154 -4.56 -12.51 1.89
C THR A 154 -4.91 -13.10 3.26
N ALA A 155 -5.96 -13.91 3.34
CA ALA A 155 -6.37 -14.59 4.57
C ALA A 155 -5.32 -15.60 5.06
N ARG A 156 -4.69 -16.34 4.15
CA ARG A 156 -3.61 -17.28 4.47
C ARG A 156 -2.38 -16.54 5.00
N PHE A 157 -2.00 -15.43 4.37
CA PHE A 157 -0.91 -14.58 4.83
C PHE A 157 -1.20 -14.00 6.21
N LEU A 158 -2.41 -13.48 6.43
CA LEU A 158 -2.82 -12.94 7.72
C LEU A 158 -2.86 -14.02 8.83
N ASN A 159 -3.33 -15.23 8.50
CA ASN A 159 -3.33 -16.37 9.41
C ASN A 159 -1.91 -16.83 9.76
N PHE A 160 -0.98 -16.80 8.79
CA PHE A 160 0.43 -17.09 9.04
C PHE A 160 1.07 -16.07 9.99
N ILE A 161 0.79 -14.77 9.79
CA ILE A 161 1.23 -13.72 10.71
C ILE A 161 0.61 -13.95 12.10
N TYR A 162 -0.69 -14.20 12.19
CA TYR A 162 -1.38 -14.46 13.45
C TYR A 162 -0.78 -15.64 14.22
N ARG A 163 -0.48 -16.77 13.56
CA ARG A 163 0.19 -17.91 14.20
C ARG A 163 1.56 -17.55 14.79
N LYS A 164 2.26 -16.56 14.21
CA LYS A 164 3.62 -16.18 14.59
C LYS A 164 3.67 -15.06 15.62
N THR A 165 2.70 -14.14 15.62
CA THR A 165 2.67 -12.97 16.50
C THR A 165 1.57 -12.99 17.56
N GLY A 166 0.52 -13.81 17.41
CA GLY A 166 -0.62 -13.88 18.33
C GLY A 166 -1.55 -12.66 18.32
N ILE A 167 -1.34 -11.70 17.42
CA ILE A 167 -2.09 -10.43 17.37
C ILE A 167 -3.28 -10.55 16.40
N GLU A 168 -4.52 -10.51 16.89
CA GLU A 168 -5.71 -10.46 16.04
C GLU A 168 -5.86 -9.08 15.37
N ILE A 169 -5.22 -8.89 14.21
CA ILE A 169 -5.30 -7.64 13.42
C ILE A 169 -6.75 -7.27 13.05
N ILE A 170 -7.61 -8.26 12.85
CA ILE A 170 -9.02 -8.04 12.46
C ILE A 170 -9.87 -7.43 13.59
N SER A 171 -9.50 -7.60 14.88
CA SER A 171 -10.27 -6.99 15.97
C SER A 171 -10.02 -5.48 16.09
N SER A 172 -8.85 -5.01 15.65
CA SER A 172 -8.46 -3.59 15.69
C SER A 172 -9.16 -2.74 14.63
N ILE A 173 -9.61 -3.33 13.52
CA ILE A 173 -10.24 -2.62 12.38
C ILE A 173 -11.77 -2.44 12.62
N ARG A 174 -12.35 -3.12 13.62
CA ARG A 174 -13.79 -3.05 13.93
C ARG A 174 -14.19 -1.82 14.77
N ARG A 175 -13.23 -1.06 15.30
CA ARG A 175 -13.50 0.12 16.16
C ARG A 175 -13.57 1.42 15.37
#